data_AF-R7AEC8-F1
#
_entry.id   AF-R7AEC8-F1
#
_cell.length_a   1.000
_cell.length_b   1.000
_cell.length_c   1.000
_cell.angle_alpha   90.00
_cell.angle_beta   90.00
_cell.angle_gamma   90.00
#
_symmetry.space_group_name_H-M   'P 1'
#
loop_
_entity.id
_entity.type
_entity.pdbx_description
1 polymer ?
#
loop_
_entity_poly.entity_id
_entity_poly.type
_entity_poly.pdbx_seq_one_letter_code
_entity_poly.pdbx_strand_id
1 'polypeptide(L)'
;MRKKIQDRIYNFSYIAEIVISLIIFIIIALGIARVAMDLINPDISWNNADALGYFLNRLLMLAVATEFIKMLCRHTASSVIEVLLFATARQMIVEHYSPVETLISVVAIACLFATRKYLLRRSDEKENETDHL
;
A
#
# COMPACT_ATOMS: atom_id res chain seq x y z
N MET A 1 -13.79 11.97 -24.97
CA MET A 1 -12.70 10.96 -25.06
C MET A 1 -12.12 10.55 -23.71
N ARG A 2 -11.97 11.47 -22.72
CA ARG A 2 -11.45 11.16 -21.37
C ARG A 2 -12.17 9.99 -20.65
N LYS A 3 -13.51 9.92 -20.72
CA LYS A 3 -14.30 8.84 -20.08
C LYS A 3 -13.93 7.44 -20.59
N LYS A 4 -13.83 7.25 -21.92
CA LYS A 4 -13.46 5.94 -22.50
C LYS A 4 -12.06 5.46 -22.08
N ILE A 5 -11.11 6.37 -21.88
CA ILE A 5 -9.74 6.02 -21.43
C ILE A 5 -9.75 5.66 -19.95
N GLN A 6 -10.47 6.43 -19.15
CA GLN A 6 -10.60 6.20 -17.70
C GLN A 6 -11.30 4.86 -17.41
N ASP A 7 -12.36 4.53 -18.16
CA ASP A 7 -13.06 3.24 -18.04
C ASP A 7 -12.17 2.06 -18.43
N ARG A 8 -11.34 2.20 -19.47
CA ARG A 8 -10.37 1.17 -19.89
C ARG A 8 -9.29 0.94 -18.83
N ILE A 9 -8.73 2.01 -18.26
CA ILE A 9 -7.69 1.94 -17.21
C ILE A 9 -8.27 1.32 -15.93
N TYR A 10 -9.50 1.70 -15.57
CA TYR A 10 -10.18 1.15 -14.40
C TYR A 10 -10.40 -0.36 -14.53
N ASN A 11 -10.93 -0.82 -15.66
CA ASN A 11 -11.20 -2.24 -15.88
C ASN A 11 -9.91 -3.07 -15.91
N PHE A 12 -8.82 -2.51 -16.46
CA PHE A 12 -7.50 -3.14 -16.43
C PHE A 12 -6.95 -3.22 -15.00
N SER A 13 -7.05 -2.13 -14.23
CA SER A 13 -6.60 -2.09 -12.83
C SER A 13 -7.35 -3.10 -11.97
N TYR A 14 -8.66 -3.26 -12.22
CA TYR A 14 -9.49 -4.25 -11.54
C TYR A 14 -9.06 -5.70 -11.83
N ILE A 15 -8.75 -6.02 -13.10
CA ILE A 15 -8.23 -7.35 -13.45
C ILE A 15 -6.86 -7.58 -12.80
N ALA A 16 -5.97 -6.58 -12.83
CA ALA A 16 -4.65 -6.69 -12.21
C ALA A 16 -4.75 -6.93 -10.69
N GLU A 17 -5.68 -6.28 -10.01
CA GLU A 17 -5.96 -6.47 -8.59
C GLU A 17 -6.39 -7.91 -8.26
N ILE A 18 -7.32 -8.46 -9.03
CA ILE A 18 -7.77 -9.86 -8.85
C ILE A 18 -6.60 -10.82 -9.03
N VAL A 19 -5.78 -10.62 -10.07
CA VAL A 19 -4.62 -11.48 -10.34
C VAL A 19 -3.59 -11.39 -9.21
N ILE A 20 -3.24 -10.17 -8.76
CA ILE A 20 -2.28 -9.97 -7.67
C ILE A 20 -2.80 -10.59 -6.37
N SER A 21 -4.07 -10.38 -6.04
CA SER A 21 -4.72 -10.96 -4.86
C SER A 21 -4.67 -12.49 -4.87
N LEU A 22 -4.96 -13.10 -6.03
CA LEU A 22 -4.90 -14.56 -6.18
C LEU A 22 -3.47 -15.10 -5.98
N ILE A 23 -2.46 -14.44 -6.53
CA ILE A 23 -1.06 -14.86 -6.37
C ILE A 23 -0.60 -14.73 -4.91
N ILE A 24 -0.93 -13.61 -4.26
CA ILE A 24 -0.63 -13.40 -2.83
C ILE A 24 -1.28 -14.50 -1.98
N PHE A 25 -2.54 -14.83 -2.26
CA PHE A 25 -3.25 -15.89 -1.54
C PHE A 25 -2.53 -17.24 -1.64
N ILE A 26 -2.08 -17.63 -2.84
CA ILE A 26 -1.34 -18.88 -3.05
C ILE A 26 -0.03 -18.88 -2.27
N ILE A 27 0.73 -17.77 -2.31
CA ILE A 27 2.02 -17.67 -1.62
C ILE A 27 1.83 -17.76 -0.09
N ILE A 28 0.80 -17.11 0.45
CA ILE A 28 0.47 -17.20 1.87
C ILE A 28 0.10 -18.63 2.24
N ALA A 29 -0.73 -19.32 1.44
CA ALA A 29 -1.11 -20.70 1.68
C ALA A 29 0.11 -21.64 1.70
N LEU A 30 1.05 -21.45 0.76
CA LEU A 30 2.32 -22.18 0.75
C LEU A 30 3.18 -21.86 1.97
N GLY A 31 3.23 -20.60 2.40
CA GLY A 31 3.96 -20.18 3.60
C GLY A 31 3.41 -20.84 4.87
N ILE A 32 2.08 -20.85 5.04
CA ILE A 32 1.41 -21.52 6.16
C ILE A 32 1.73 -23.02 6.16
N ALA A 33 1.62 -23.68 4.99
CA ALA A 33 1.92 -25.10 4.88
C ALA A 33 3.39 -25.41 5.24
N ARG A 34 4.32 -24.54 4.86
CA ARG A 34 5.75 -24.68 5.21
C ARG A 34 5.98 -24.54 6.71
N VAL A 35 5.47 -23.48 7.33
CA VAL A 35 5.59 -23.29 8.78
C VAL A 35 4.98 -24.47 9.54
N ALA A 36 3.84 -25.00 9.07
CA ALA A 36 3.23 -26.18 9.66
C ALA A 36 4.11 -27.44 9.54
N MET A 37 4.84 -27.63 8.44
CA MET A 37 5.80 -28.73 8.28
C MET A 37 7.02 -28.58 9.18
N ASP A 38 7.57 -27.36 9.29
CA ASP A 38 8.74 -27.06 10.14
C ASP A 38 8.44 -27.33 11.62
N LEU A 39 7.19 -27.07 12.07
CA LEU A 39 6.73 -27.40 13.42
C LEU A 39 6.72 -28.92 13.70
N ILE A 40 6.53 -29.76 12.68
CA ILE A 40 6.41 -31.21 12.83
C ILE A 40 7.76 -31.90 12.67
N ASN A 41 8.64 -31.40 11.79
CA ASN A 41 9.96 -31.98 11.52
C ASN A 41 11.06 -30.89 11.52
N PRO A 42 11.65 -30.56 12.67
CA PRO A 42 12.62 -29.48 12.79
C PRO A 42 13.98 -29.76 12.12
N ASP A 43 14.28 -31.01 11.73
CA ASP A 43 15.58 -31.39 11.14
C ASP A 43 15.73 -31.02 9.65
N ILE A 44 14.66 -30.61 8.97
CA ILE A 44 14.72 -30.30 7.54
C ILE A 44 14.87 -28.78 7.36
N SER A 45 16.07 -28.26 7.56
CA SER A 45 16.36 -26.83 7.38
C SER A 45 16.35 -26.44 5.89
N TRP A 46 15.17 -26.18 5.33
CA TRP A 46 15.06 -25.56 4.02
C TRP A 46 15.25 -24.04 4.16
N ASN A 47 16.34 -23.51 3.61
CA ASN A 47 16.69 -22.08 3.57
C ASN A 47 15.75 -21.20 2.71
N ASN A 48 14.47 -21.58 2.58
CA ASN A 48 13.52 -21.00 1.64
C ASN A 48 12.61 -19.92 2.25
N ALA A 49 12.73 -19.63 3.55
CA ALA A 49 11.93 -18.60 4.22
C ALA A 49 12.15 -17.20 3.61
N ASP A 50 13.41 -16.88 3.29
CA ASP A 50 13.79 -15.60 2.68
C ASP A 50 13.18 -15.41 1.28
N ALA A 51 13.04 -16.51 0.52
CA ALA A 51 12.46 -16.46 -0.81
C ALA A 51 10.98 -16.05 -0.76
N LEU A 52 10.20 -16.58 0.19
CA LEU A 52 8.79 -16.24 0.35
C LEU A 52 8.60 -14.76 0.70
N GLY A 53 9.38 -14.25 1.67
CA GLY A 53 9.35 -12.83 2.03
C GLY A 53 9.68 -11.92 0.84
N TYR A 54 10.67 -12.30 0.04
CA TYR A 54 11.05 -11.57 -1.17
C TYR A 54 9.94 -11.52 -2.23
N PHE A 55 9.30 -12.65 -2.52
CA PHE A 55 8.19 -12.70 -3.48
C PHE A 55 6.97 -11.92 -2.97
N LEU A 56 6.64 -12.06 -1.68
CA LEU A 56 5.54 -11.33 -1.08
C LEU A 56 5.78 -9.82 -1.12
N ASN A 57 7.00 -9.35 -0.84
CA ASN A 57 7.36 -7.93 -0.94
C ASN A 57 7.05 -7.36 -2.33
N ARG A 58 7.51 -8.06 -3.38
CA ARG A 58 7.33 -7.63 -4.77
C ARG A 58 5.86 -7.55 -5.17
N LEU A 59 5.05 -8.52 -4.75
CA LEU A 59 3.62 -8.53 -5.06
C LEU A 59 2.85 -7.47 -4.30
N LEU A 60 3.19 -7.25 -3.03
CA LEU A 60 2.63 -6.19 -2.21
C LEU A 60 2.99 -4.80 -2.76
N MET A 61 4.21 -4.62 -3.28
CA MET A 61 4.62 -3.41 -4.03
C MET A 61 3.74 -3.19 -5.27
N LEU A 62 3.48 -4.25 -6.04
CA LEU A 62 2.58 -4.16 -7.19
C LEU A 62 1.13 -3.84 -6.78
N ALA A 63 0.63 -4.44 -5.69
CA ALA A 63 -0.73 -4.18 -5.19
C ALA A 63 -0.96 -2.71 -4.84
N VAL A 64 0.04 -2.05 -4.25
CA VAL A 64 -0.04 -0.61 -3.97
C VAL A 64 0.11 0.24 -5.22
N ALA A 65 0.95 -0.17 -6.16
CA ALA A 65 1.06 0.53 -7.42
C ALA A 65 -0.28 0.52 -8.19
N THR A 66 -1.03 -0.59 -8.18
CA THR A 66 -2.35 -0.67 -8.81
C THR A 66 -3.40 0.18 -8.08
N GLU A 67 -3.40 0.20 -6.75
CA GLU A 67 -4.23 1.14 -5.98
C GLU A 67 -3.90 2.60 -6.29
N PHE A 68 -2.62 2.94 -6.35
CA PHE A 68 -2.18 4.29 -6.68
C PHE A 68 -2.65 4.71 -8.08
N ILE A 69 -2.62 3.82 -9.08
CA ILE A 69 -3.17 4.09 -10.42
C ILE A 69 -4.68 4.37 -10.35
N LYS A 70 -5.45 3.58 -9.60
CA LYS A 70 -6.90 3.83 -9.39
C LYS A 70 -7.13 5.19 -8.75
N MET A 71 -6.26 5.61 -7.83
CA MET A 71 -6.31 6.91 -7.17
C MET A 71 -5.87 8.06 -8.08
N LEU A 72 -4.91 7.89 -8.98
CA LEU A 72 -4.59 8.92 -9.98
C LEU A 72 -5.76 9.16 -10.95
N CYS A 73 -6.53 8.11 -11.23
CA CYS A 73 -7.69 8.21 -12.11
C CYS A 73 -8.91 8.84 -11.43
N ARG A 74 -9.00 8.85 -10.10
CA ARG A 74 -10.10 9.47 -9.34
C ARG A 74 -9.55 10.66 -8.55
N HIS A 75 -10.00 11.87 -8.87
CA HIS A 75 -9.47 13.11 -8.30
C HIS A 75 -9.89 13.34 -6.82
N THR A 76 -9.59 12.40 -5.93
CA THR A 76 -9.87 12.45 -4.50
C THR A 76 -8.55 12.41 -3.74
N ALA A 77 -8.04 13.59 -3.40
CA ALA A 77 -6.84 13.76 -2.57
C ALA A 77 -6.94 13.06 -1.19
N SER A 78 -8.15 12.62 -0.77
CA SER A 78 -8.35 11.83 0.45
C SER A 78 -7.94 10.38 0.31
N SER A 79 -8.05 9.83 -0.90
CA SER A 79 -7.66 8.46 -1.19
C SER A 79 -6.14 8.28 -1.09
N VAL A 80 -5.34 9.24 -1.57
CA VAL A 80 -3.87 9.11 -1.66
C VAL A 80 -3.21 8.80 -0.31
N ILE A 81 -3.72 9.37 0.79
CA ILE A 81 -3.18 9.14 2.13
C ILE A 81 -3.44 7.71 2.61
N GLU A 82 -4.61 7.14 2.31
CA GLU A 82 -4.93 5.76 2.67
C GLU A 82 -3.99 4.78 1.99
N VAL A 83 -3.68 4.99 0.70
CA VAL A 83 -2.71 4.17 -0.03
C VAL A 83 -1.29 4.34 0.48
N LEU A 84 -0.88 5.56 0.80
CA LEU A 84 0.45 5.81 1.37
C LEU A 84 0.62 5.14 2.74
N LEU A 85 -0.44 5.16 3.56
CA LEU A 85 -0.45 4.50 4.86
C LEU A 85 -0.39 2.98 4.72
N PHE A 86 -1.19 2.40 3.83
CA PHE A 86 -1.14 0.97 3.51
C PHE A 86 0.23 0.56 2.94
N ALA A 87 0.81 1.42 2.09
CA ALA A 87 2.12 1.18 1.49
C ALA A 87 3.25 1.13 2.51
N THR A 88 3.22 2.06 3.47
CA THR A 88 4.25 2.13 4.51
C THR A 88 4.06 1.00 5.52
N ALA A 89 2.81 0.69 5.90
CA ALA A 89 2.50 -0.36 6.87
C ALA A 89 3.00 -1.74 6.42
N ARG A 90 2.78 -2.10 5.16
CA ARG A 90 3.28 -3.39 4.64
C ARG A 90 4.80 -3.43 4.51
N GLN A 91 5.45 -2.30 4.17
CA GLN A 91 6.90 -2.24 3.99
C GLN A 91 7.63 -2.47 5.31
N MET A 92 7.04 -1.98 6.41
CA MET A 92 7.52 -2.23 7.77
C MET A 92 7.44 -3.71 8.20
N ILE A 93 6.53 -4.52 7.64
CA ILE A 93 6.36 -5.93 8.00
C ILE A 93 7.39 -6.82 7.30
N VAL A 94 7.83 -6.45 6.10
CA VAL A 94 8.64 -7.32 5.24
C VAL A 94 10.14 -7.04 5.35
N GLU A 95 10.52 -5.82 5.71
CA GLU A 95 11.91 -5.45 5.95
C GLU A 95 12.21 -5.43 7.45
N HIS A 96 13.34 -6.02 7.85
CA HIS A 96 13.91 -5.86 9.18
C HIS A 96 14.46 -4.44 9.33
N TYR A 97 13.58 -3.46 9.42
CA TYR A 97 13.95 -2.09 9.74
C TYR A 97 14.52 -2.01 11.16
N SER A 98 15.57 -1.21 11.31
CA SER A 98 16.02 -0.84 12.65
C SER A 98 14.89 -0.06 13.36
N PRO A 99 14.70 -0.24 14.68
CA PRO A 99 13.67 0.47 15.44
C PRO A 99 13.64 1.99 15.21
N VAL A 100 14.80 2.58 14.88
CA VAL A 100 14.96 4.01 14.58
C VAL A 100 14.35 4.39 13.22
N GLU A 101 14.52 3.56 12.19
CA GLU A 101 13.97 3.82 10.84
C GLU A 101 12.43 3.72 10.84
N THR A 102 11.89 2.77 11.62
CA THR A 102 10.45 2.69 11.88
C THR A 102 9.94 3.96 12.53
N LEU A 103 10.66 4.49 13.53
CA LEU A 103 10.27 5.73 14.22
C LEU A 103 10.21 6.93 13.25
N ILE A 104 11.21 7.06 12.38
CA ILE A 104 11.27 8.13 11.37
C ILE A 104 10.10 8.02 10.38
N SER A 105 9.76 6.80 9.95
CA SER A 105 8.65 6.56 9.03
C SER A 105 7.30 6.94 9.65
N VAL A 106 7.08 6.60 10.93
CA VAL A 106 5.87 6.97 11.67
C VAL A 106 5.77 8.50 11.83
N VAL A 107 6.87 9.17 12.17
CA VAL A 107 6.92 10.64 12.29
C VAL A 107 6.65 11.31 10.93
N ALA A 108 7.18 10.77 9.84
CA ALA A 108 6.94 11.28 8.49
C ALA A 108 5.45 11.21 8.12
N ILE A 109 4.77 10.10 8.41
CA ILE A 109 3.32 9.96 8.22
C ILE A 109 2.56 10.99 9.09
N ALA A 110 2.93 11.13 10.36
CA ALA A 110 2.29 12.10 11.26
C ALA A 110 2.41 13.54 10.73
N CYS A 111 3.57 13.92 10.18
CA CYS A 111 3.80 15.20 9.52
C CYS A 111 2.94 15.39 8.25
N LEU A 112 2.76 14.35 7.44
CA LEU A 112 1.86 14.39 6.28
C LEU A 112 0.40 14.63 6.69
N PHE A 113 -0.05 13.99 7.77
CA PHE A 113 -1.39 14.24 8.33
C PHE A 113 -1.53 15.66 8.90
N ALA A 114 -0.49 16.17 9.57
CA ALA A 114 -0.48 17.51 10.13
C ALA A 114 -0.54 18.58 9.03
N THR A 115 0.29 18.45 7.99
CA THR A 115 0.27 19.38 6.84
C THR A 115 -1.08 19.33 6.13
N ARG A 116 -1.67 18.14 5.93
CA ARG A 116 -3.01 18.07 5.33
C ARG A 116 -4.07 18.77 6.18
N LYS A 117 -4.08 18.56 7.50
CA LYS A 117 -5.08 19.14 8.41
C LYS A 117 -4.95 20.67 8.52
N TYR A 118 -3.72 21.20 8.48
CA TYR A 118 -3.46 22.63 8.63
C TYR A 118 -3.45 23.42 7.31
N LEU A 119 -3.02 22.82 6.20
CA LEU A 119 -2.93 23.51 4.90
C LEU A 119 -4.28 23.53 4.17
N LEU A 120 -5.05 22.43 4.22
CA LEU A 120 -6.36 22.37 3.54
C LEU A 120 -7.43 23.21 4.23
N ARG A 121 -7.44 23.25 5.57
CA ARG A 121 -8.40 24.07 6.34
C ARG A 121 -8.22 25.58 6.11
N ARG A 122 -7.03 26.02 5.72
CA ARG A 122 -6.72 27.44 5.48
C ARG A 122 -7.07 27.93 4.07
N SER A 123 -7.26 27.01 3.12
CA SER A 123 -7.68 27.36 1.75
C SER A 123 -9.19 27.58 1.67
N ASP A 124 -9.99 26.81 2.42
CA ASP A 124 -11.46 26.95 2.43
C ASP A 124 -11.93 28.20 3.18
N GLU A 125 -11.17 28.68 4.18
CA GLU A 125 -11.50 29.91 4.91
C GLU A 125 -11.23 31.18 4.08
N LYS A 126 -10.22 31.16 3.21
CA LYS A 126 -9.84 32.35 2.42
C LYS A 126 -10.74 32.60 1.21
N GLU A 127 -11.39 31.57 0.67
CA GLU A 127 -12.31 31.70 -0.48
C GLU A 127 -13.66 32.29 -0.06
N ASN A 128 -14.15 31.95 1.14
CA ASN A 128 -15.42 32.48 1.67
C ASN A 128 -15.35 33.95 2.14
N GLU A 129 -14.16 34.49 2.41
CA GLU A 129 -13.99 35.89 2.88
C GLU A 129 -13.89 36.89 1.71
N THR A 130 -13.58 36.42 0.49
CA THR A 130 -13.49 37.26 -0.72
C THR A 130 -14.80 37.38 -1.51
N ASP A 131 -15.76 36.47 -1.32
CA ASP A 131 -17.08 36.53 -2.01
C ASP A 131 -18.10 37.44 -1.29
N HIS A 132 -17.74 38.02 -0.14
CA HIS A 132 -18.58 38.92 0.66
C HIS A 132 -18.09 40.38 0.72
N LEU A 133 -17.10 40.76 -0.09
CA LEU A 133 -16.64 42.14 -0.30
C LEU A 133 -16.83 42.57 -1.76
#